data_AF-A0AA41YXZ1-F1
#
_entry.id   AF-A0AA41YXZ1-F1
#
_cell.length_a   1.000
_cell.length_b   1.000
_cell.length_c   1.000
_cell.angle_alpha   90.00
_cell.angle_beta   90.00
_cell.angle_gamma   90.00
#
_symmetry.space_group_name_H-M   'P 1'
#
loop_
_entity.id
_entity.type
_entity.pdbx_description
1 polymer ?
#
loop_
_entity_poly.entity_id
_entity_poly.type
_entity_poly.pdbx_seq_one_letter_code
_entity_poly.pdbx_strand_id
1 'polypeptide(L)' 'MTEKREFDPEAIVDAMAPLLGLDIRPEYRPGVVTNLKVTAALAALFLDPPLDDHAEPAAVFHP' A
#
# COMPACT_ATOMS: atom_id res chain seq x y z
N MET A 1 17.56 14.94 -4.94
CA MET A 1 16.42 15.10 -4.01
C MET A 1 15.22 14.55 -4.73
N THR A 2 14.80 13.33 -4.41
CA THR A 2 13.65 12.70 -5.06
C THR A 2 12.40 13.44 -4.57
N GLU A 3 11.66 14.03 -5.49
CA GLU A 3 10.37 14.64 -5.20
C GLU A 3 9.43 13.57 -4.63
N LYS A 4 8.98 13.75 -3.39
CA LYS A 4 8.05 12.81 -2.75
C LYS A 4 6.69 13.03 -3.41
N ARG A 5 6.37 12.23 -4.44
CA ARG A 5 5.04 12.23 -5.03
C ARG A 5 4.03 11.93 -3.93
N GLU A 6 3.03 12.79 -3.83
CA GLU A 6 1.90 12.57 -2.94
C GLU A 6 1.18 11.27 -3.36
N PHE A 7 0.74 10.50 -2.38
CA PHE A 7 0.08 9.23 -2.62
C PHE A 7 -1.32 9.47 -3.18
N ASP A 8 -1.55 9.05 -4.43
CA ASP A 8 -2.87 9.07 -5.07
C ASP A 8 -3.52 7.67 -5.03
N PRO A 9 -4.48 7.43 -4.12
CA PRO A 9 -5.15 6.15 -3.98
C PRO A 9 -6.06 5.82 -5.17
N GLU A 10 -6.60 6.81 -5.88
CA GLU A 10 -7.47 6.55 -7.03
C GLU A 10 -6.65 6.03 -8.20
N ALA A 11 -5.53 6.70 -8.50
CA ALA A 11 -4.60 6.24 -9.52
C ALA A 11 -4.05 4.84 -9.22
N ILE A 12 -3.80 4.51 -7.95
CA ILE A 12 -3.37 3.16 -7.56
C ILE A 12 -4.48 2.14 -7.77
N VAL A 13 -5.72 2.43 -7.38
CA VAL A 13 -6.86 1.52 -7.62
C VAL A 13 -7.03 1.28 -9.13
N ASP A 14 -6.98 2.33 -9.95
CA ASP A 14 -7.17 2.24 -11.40
C ASP A 14 -6.04 1.44 -12.08
N ALA A 15 -4.80 1.56 -11.60
CA ALA A 15 -3.67 0.80 -12.11
C ALA A 15 -3.64 -0.66 -11.64
N MET A 16 -3.93 -0.90 -10.36
CA MET A 16 -3.72 -2.20 -9.73
C MET A 16 -4.89 -3.16 -9.89
N ALA A 17 -6.14 -2.65 -9.91
CA ALA A 17 -7.31 -3.50 -10.08
C ALA A 17 -7.24 -4.40 -11.34
N PRO A 18 -6.95 -3.88 -12.55
CA PRO A 18 -6.84 -4.72 -13.73
C PRO A 18 -5.61 -5.64 -13.68
N LEU A 19 -4.48 -5.16 -13.15
CA LEU A 19 -3.25 -5.95 -13.01
C LEU A 19 -3.47 -7.20 -12.13
N LEU A 20 -4.28 -7.05 -11.09
CA LEU A 20 -4.62 -8.11 -10.13
C LEU A 20 -5.86 -8.93 -10.55
N GLY A 21 -6.53 -8.57 -11.65
CA GLY A 21 -7.77 -9.22 -12.09
C GLY A 21 -8.96 -8.99 -11.15
N LEU A 22 -8.99 -7.86 -10.44
CA LEU A 22 -10.05 -7.50 -9.50
C LEU A 22 -11.17 -6.72 -10.21
N ASP A 23 -12.37 -7.29 -10.21
CA ASP A 23 -13.58 -6.56 -10.63
C ASP A 23 -14.14 -5.75 -9.45
N ILE A 24 -13.79 -4.45 -9.40
CA ILE A 24 -14.30 -3.53 -8.39
C ILE A 24 -15.56 -2.88 -8.92
N ARG A 25 -16.71 -3.38 -8.45
CA ARG A 25 -18.01 -2.78 -8.79
C ARG A 25 -18.05 -1.29 -8.40
N PRO A 26 -18.71 -0.42 -9.19
CA PRO A 26 -18.74 1.02 -8.93
C PRO A 26 -19.20 1.40 -7.52
N GLU A 27 -20.17 0.67 -6.97
CA GLU A 27 -20.69 0.87 -5.61
C GLU A 27 -19.65 0.61 -4.51
N TYR A 28 -18.59 -0.16 -4.80
CA TYR A 28 -17.52 -0.50 -3.86
C TYR A 28 -16.31 0.41 -3.95
N ARG A 29 -16.09 1.04 -5.12
CA ARG A 29 -14.91 1.87 -5.38
C ARG A 29 -14.69 2.97 -4.32
N PRO A 30 -15.70 3.72 -3.86
CA PRO A 30 -15.50 4.73 -2.81
C PRO A 30 -14.95 4.14 -1.50
N GLY A 31 -15.44 2.95 -1.12
CA GLY A 31 -14.98 2.25 0.07
C GLY A 31 -13.55 1.73 -0.07
N VAL A 32 -13.21 1.18 -1.24
CA VAL A 32 -11.84 0.71 -1.54
C VAL A 32 -10.84 1.87 -1.46
N VAL A 33 -11.14 3.00 -2.12
CA VAL A 33 -10.29 4.20 -2.11
C VAL A 33 -10.12 4.73 -0.68
N THR A 34 -11.21 4.79 0.10
CA THR A 34 -11.16 5.25 1.49
C THR A 34 -10.27 4.36 2.35
N ASN A 35 -10.42 3.04 2.26
CA ASN A 35 -9.58 2.11 3.03
C ASN A 35 -8.12 2.19 2.59
N LEU A 36 -7.84 2.34 1.30
CA LEU A 36 -6.47 2.50 0.80
C LEU A 36 -5.80 3.77 1.35
N LYS A 37 -6.53 4.89 1.47
CA LYS A 37 -6.05 6.11 2.14
C LYS A 37 -5.68 5.85 3.60
N VAL A 38 -6.54 5.16 4.34
CA VAL A 38 -6.29 4.82 5.75
C VAL A 38 -5.07 3.91 5.88
N THR A 39 -4.95 2.89 5.04
CA THR A 39 -3.78 2.00 5.02
C THR A 39 -2.49 2.76 4.72
N ALA A 40 -2.50 3.72 3.80
CA ALA A 40 -1.32 4.55 3.51
C ALA A 40 -0.91 5.40 4.73
N ALA A 41 -1.87 5.97 5.46
CA ALA A 41 -1.58 6.70 6.70
C ALA A 41 -0.98 5.79 7.78
N LEU A 42 -1.49 4.56 7.93
CA LEU A 42 -0.92 3.57 8.85
C LEU A 42 0.48 3.16 8.43
N ALA A 43 0.70 2.87 7.14
CA ALA A 43 2.00 2.48 6.60
C ALA A 43 3.07 3.57 6.85
N ALA A 44 2.69 4.84 6.76
CA ALA A 44 3.60 5.95 7.06
C ALA A 44 4.16 5.90 8.49
N LEU A 45 3.39 5.38 9.46
CA LEU A 45 3.87 5.21 10.84
C LEU A 45 4.97 4.12 10.97
N PHE A 46 4.96 3.13 10.07
CA PHE A 46 5.94 2.04 10.07
C PHE A 46 7.17 2.34 9.21
N LEU A 47 7.03 3.18 8.19
CA LEU A 47 8.10 3.52 7.25
C LEU A 47 8.96 4.72 7.69
N ASP A 48 8.50 5.49 8.68
CA ASP A 48 9.25 6.63 9.25
C ASP A 48 10.52 6.22 10.04
N PRO A 49 10.49 5.21 10.94
CA PRO A 49 11.71 4.78 11.63
C PRO A 49 12.70 4.08 10.67
N PRO A 50 14.03 4.22 10.90
CA PRO A 50 15.03 3.55 10.08
C PRO A 50 14.96 2.03 10.26
N LEU A 51 15.07 1.29 9.16
CA LEU A 51 15.16 -0.17 9.15
C LEU A 51 16.63 -0.58 8.98
N ASP A 52 17.09 -1.51 9.80
CA ASP A 52 18.42 -2.11 9.70
C ASP A 52 18.51 -3.02 8.47
N ASP A 53 19.61 -2.97 7.72
CA ASP A 53 19.86 -3.83 6.55
C ASP A 53 19.91 -5.32 6.91
N HIS A 54 20.17 -5.64 8.18
CA HIS A 54 20.17 -7.00 8.74
C HIS A 54 18.85 -7.36 9.45
N ALA A 55 17.81 -6.52 9.36
CA ALA A 55 16.50 -6.85 9.90
C ALA A 55 15.89 -8.03 9.15
N GLU A 56 15.68 -9.14 9.85
CA GLU A 56 15.01 -10.32 9.31
C GLU A 56 13.48 -10.24 9.53
N PRO A 57 12.67 -10.86 8.65
CA PRO A 57 11.23 -11.02 8.89
C PRO A 57 10.96 -11.77 10.20
N ALA A 58 9.84 -11.45 10.86
CA ALA A 58 9.46 -12.11 12.11
C ALA A 58 9.32 -13.65 12.00
N ALA A 59 8.93 -14.14 10.82
CA ALA A 59 8.88 -15.56 10.51
C ALA A 59 10.00 -15.91 9.52
N VAL A 60 10.85 -16.86 9.88
CA VAL A 60 11.91 -17.40 9.04
C VAL A 60 11.73 -18.91 8.84
N PHE A 61 12.07 -19.41 7.66
CA PHE A 61 12.03 -20.85 7.38
C PHE A 61 13.17 -21.57 8.10
N HIS A 62 12.85 -22.71 8.72
CA HIS A 62 13.83 -23.63 9.28
C HIS A 62 13.67 -25.01 8.59
N PRO A 63 14.79 -25.66 8.19
CA PRO A 63 14.76 -26.98 7.55
C PRO A 63 14.11 -28.08 8.40
#